data_AF-A0A661E406-F1
#
_entry.id   AF-A0A661E406-F1
#
_cell.length_a   1.000
_cell.length_b   1.000
_cell.length_c   1.000
_cell.angle_alpha   90.00
_cell.angle_beta   90.00
_cell.angle_gamma   90.00
#
_symmetry.space_group_name_H-M   'P 1'
#
loop_
_entity.id
_entity.type
_entity.pdbx_description
1 polymer ?
#
loop_
_entity_poly.entity_id
_entity_poly.type
_entity_poly.pdbx_seq_one_letter_code
_entity_poly.pdbx_strand_id
1 'polypeptide(L)'
;MPGRYSVAVQLLSMAAFTLAFAGWLNETWLFWFENPIWLNRYTEYAIILGFGIWRILAEQNPYTRKRFIILVFVVTVFWWLIPWLYPFYESYVGFLWAQPVFPSLHVPGTVTFFLILGLVFLFGRRVICGFGCPCVGIRETVGFPFRHKTPRSKWTWRLRHSKWFFFSYYVGIMVVTQFPPNSWTVSFVGGFYLIVAVTYFGTFFITPLVGNRFYCRYLCPFGATFGLLNHAGFYGIDMDTDKCIDCQRCEQVCDMGIPVWEQGKQAGRVTAIEDCMGCARCVASCPTDALGIRDVRNLFKPSLVQNASHLLKRDPLPDTGRQLAGHRLSFERVGDWSEINSKPSLAMIQQQASRCLDCGVPGCSNACPLNNRIPEWLEQVADGNIQQAAAIAHTTSNLPEICGTLCPQYRLCEGACTRAKEPGGAVTIGAIERYLTNEALDNNWQPLNTARRNGKHVAVIGAGPAGLACADELNRAGCEVTVYDRNEKVGGLMATGVPPFKLDKAMLTRRQEILEQQGVRFKLGTEIDVAGLLELKNENDALFLGTGAQTSRDLQLPGQHLEGVTDALSYLQQVNRDQESLGMAGKCV
;
A
#
# COMPACT_ATOMS: atom_id res chain seq x y z
N MET A 1 2.36 -6.86 -2.08
CA MET A 1 2.70 -5.44 -1.77
C MET A 1 3.44 -5.26 -0.45
N PRO A 2 4.18 -4.13 -0.22
CA PRO A 2 4.96 -3.84 1.00
C PRO A 2 4.17 -3.61 2.31
N GLY A 3 2.85 -3.80 2.31
CA GLY A 3 1.97 -3.30 3.36
C GLY A 3 1.26 -4.33 4.22
N ARG A 4 1.17 -5.61 3.84
CA ARG A 4 0.15 -6.49 4.46
C ARG A 4 0.60 -7.92 4.64
N TYR A 5 1.73 -8.07 5.32
CA TYR A 5 2.03 -9.32 5.99
C TYR A 5 1.05 -9.52 7.14
N SER A 6 0.62 -10.78 7.34
CA SER A 6 -0.28 -11.12 8.44
C SER A 6 0.30 -10.66 9.78
N VAL A 7 -0.57 -10.43 10.76
CA VAL A 7 -0.15 -10.11 12.14
C VAL A 7 0.85 -11.16 12.64
N ALA A 8 0.66 -12.43 12.29
CA ALA A 8 1.59 -13.50 12.61
C ALA A 8 3.01 -13.26 12.07
N VAL A 9 3.17 -12.83 10.81
CA VAL A 9 4.50 -12.53 10.25
C VAL A 9 5.13 -11.28 10.88
N GLN A 10 4.31 -10.28 11.23
CA GLN A 10 4.80 -9.11 11.96
C GLN A 10 5.30 -9.48 13.35
N LEU A 11 4.55 -10.30 14.09
CA LEU A 11 4.94 -10.82 15.40
C LEU A 11 6.20 -11.69 15.30
N LEU A 12 6.29 -12.56 14.30
CA LEU A 12 7.49 -13.38 14.04
C LEU A 12 8.73 -12.51 13.76
N SER A 13 8.55 -11.42 13.00
CA SER A 13 9.63 -10.47 12.73
C SER A 13 10.08 -9.73 14.00
N MET A 14 9.13 -9.36 14.87
CA MET A 14 9.45 -8.77 16.17
C MET A 14 10.15 -9.75 17.10
N ALA A 15 9.74 -11.02 17.13
CA ALA A 15 10.42 -12.06 17.89
C ALA A 15 11.87 -12.24 17.43
N ALA A 16 12.11 -12.25 16.12
CA ALA A 16 13.47 -12.33 15.56
C ALA A 16 14.32 -11.09 15.93
N PHE A 17 13.75 -9.90 15.87
CA PHE A 17 14.44 -8.69 16.34
C PHE A 17 14.77 -8.72 17.83
N THR A 18 13.83 -9.16 18.67
CA THR A 18 14.06 -9.35 20.11
C THR A 18 15.16 -10.37 20.36
N LEU A 19 15.18 -11.47 19.62
CA LEU A 19 16.22 -12.49 19.73
C LEU A 19 17.61 -11.95 19.34
N ALA A 20 17.70 -11.17 18.26
CA ALA A 20 18.94 -10.51 17.86
C ALA A 20 19.44 -9.52 18.92
N PHE A 21 18.54 -8.71 19.49
CA PHE A 21 18.87 -7.79 20.58
C PHE A 21 19.32 -8.53 21.85
N ALA A 22 18.61 -9.59 22.22
CA ALA A 22 18.96 -10.41 23.37
C ALA A 22 20.32 -11.08 23.18
N GLY A 23 20.64 -11.55 21.97
CA GLY A 23 21.96 -12.09 21.64
C GLY A 23 23.08 -11.07 21.87
N TRP A 24 22.89 -9.84 21.38
CA TRP A 24 23.82 -8.74 21.64
C TRP A 24 23.93 -8.38 23.13
N LEU A 25 22.80 -8.29 23.84
CA LEU A 25 22.75 -7.97 25.28
C LEU A 25 23.45 -9.06 26.11
N ASN A 26 23.24 -10.32 25.73
CA ASN A 26 23.89 -11.45 26.38
C ASN A 26 25.41 -11.40 26.21
N GLU A 27 25.88 -11.17 24.98
CA GLU A 27 27.31 -11.09 24.70
C GLU A 27 27.99 -9.89 25.39
N THR A 28 27.27 -8.77 25.51
CA THR A 28 27.89 -7.51 25.97
C THR A 28 27.77 -7.32 27.49
N TRP A 29 26.70 -7.81 28.12
CA TRP A 29 26.37 -7.49 29.52
C TRP A 29 26.06 -8.69 30.40
N LEU A 30 25.33 -9.69 29.89
CA LEU A 30 24.71 -10.70 30.75
C LEU A 30 25.53 -11.98 30.90
N PHE A 31 26.26 -12.36 29.86
CA PHE A 31 27.14 -13.54 29.81
C PHE A 31 26.47 -14.84 30.31
N TRP A 32 25.17 -15.02 30.03
CA TRP A 32 24.36 -16.14 30.56
C TRP A 32 24.73 -17.51 29.99
N PHE A 33 25.44 -17.58 28.86
CA PHE A 33 25.78 -18.84 28.19
C PHE A 33 27.26 -18.88 27.79
N GLU A 34 27.92 -19.99 28.10
CA GLU A 34 29.32 -20.25 27.74
C GLU A 34 29.48 -20.81 26.30
N ASN A 35 28.39 -21.28 25.66
CA ASN A 35 28.42 -21.94 24.36
C ASN A 35 28.23 -20.98 23.16
N PRO A 36 28.96 -21.16 22.04
CA PRO A 36 29.02 -20.19 20.92
C PRO A 36 27.85 -20.28 19.92
N ILE A 37 26.72 -20.91 20.23
CA ILE A 37 25.63 -21.10 19.23
C ILE A 37 24.30 -20.46 19.67
N TRP A 38 23.99 -20.45 20.97
CA TRP A 38 22.73 -19.92 21.48
C TRP A 38 22.95 -18.53 22.09
N LEU A 39 22.29 -17.50 21.52
CA LEU A 39 22.34 -16.11 22.02
C LEU A 39 23.75 -15.50 22.08
N ASN A 40 24.51 -15.57 20.98
CA ASN A 40 25.84 -14.95 20.88
C ASN A 40 25.99 -13.93 19.73
N ARG A 41 27.22 -13.47 19.49
CA ARG A 41 27.65 -12.55 18.41
C ARG A 41 27.08 -12.87 17.03
N TYR A 42 26.77 -14.13 16.74
CA TYR A 42 26.33 -14.58 15.43
C TYR A 42 24.82 -14.75 15.28
N THR A 43 24.05 -14.47 16.33
CA THR A 43 22.58 -14.65 16.35
C THR A 43 21.89 -13.88 15.22
N GLU A 44 22.33 -12.66 14.93
CA GLU A 44 21.78 -11.88 13.81
C GLU A 44 22.05 -12.54 12.44
N TYR A 45 23.19 -13.20 12.24
CA TYR A 45 23.55 -13.84 10.97
C TYR A 45 22.73 -15.12 10.74
N ALA A 46 22.48 -15.90 11.78
CA ALA A 46 21.57 -17.06 11.72
C ALA A 46 20.14 -16.63 11.36
N ILE A 47 19.66 -15.53 11.96
CA ILE A 47 18.35 -14.94 11.62
C ILE A 47 18.34 -14.46 10.16
N ILE A 48 19.40 -13.78 9.71
CA ILE A 48 19.55 -13.34 8.31
C ILE A 48 19.48 -14.52 7.35
N LEU A 49 20.15 -15.63 7.65
CA LEU A 49 20.11 -16.83 6.82
C LEU A 49 18.70 -17.43 6.75
N GLY A 50 18.06 -17.65 7.91
CA GLY A 50 16.73 -18.26 7.99
C GLY A 50 15.64 -17.42 7.29
N PHE A 51 15.50 -16.15 7.70
CA PHE A 51 14.55 -15.23 7.05
C PHE A 51 14.95 -14.92 5.61
N GLY A 52 16.25 -14.92 5.30
CA GLY A 52 16.78 -14.71 3.96
C GLY A 52 16.34 -15.79 2.99
N ILE A 53 16.49 -17.07 3.35
CA ILE A 53 16.04 -18.21 2.53
C ILE A 53 14.52 -18.12 2.31
N TRP A 54 13.74 -17.96 3.38
CA TRP A 54 12.29 -17.82 3.27
C TRP A 54 11.89 -16.70 2.31
N ARG A 55 12.56 -15.54 2.43
CA ARG A 55 12.27 -14.39 1.59
C ARG A 55 12.71 -14.55 0.14
N ILE A 56 13.82 -15.22 -0.12
CA ILE A 56 14.25 -15.56 -1.49
C ILE A 56 13.19 -16.42 -2.18
N LEU A 57 12.59 -17.38 -1.45
CA LEU A 57 11.53 -18.24 -1.98
C LEU A 57 10.24 -17.46 -2.24
N ALA A 58 9.88 -16.52 -1.37
CA ALA A 58 8.64 -15.75 -1.46
C ALA A 58 8.69 -14.56 -2.45
N GLU A 59 9.87 -14.00 -2.73
CA GLU A 59 10.00 -12.77 -3.53
C GLU A 59 9.71 -13.01 -5.01
N GLN A 60 8.64 -12.44 -5.57
CA GLN A 60 8.28 -12.63 -6.97
C GLN A 60 9.11 -11.76 -7.93
N ASN A 61 9.66 -10.64 -7.46
CA ASN A 61 10.43 -9.74 -8.32
C ASN A 61 11.83 -10.33 -8.61
N PRO A 62 12.17 -10.67 -9.88
CA PRO A 62 13.41 -11.40 -10.19
C PRO A 62 14.68 -10.62 -9.83
N TYR A 63 14.68 -9.29 -10.04
CA TYR A 63 15.80 -8.44 -9.66
C TYR A 63 16.01 -8.43 -8.14
N THR A 64 14.92 -8.28 -7.39
CA THR A 64 14.96 -8.23 -5.92
C THR A 64 15.33 -9.58 -5.33
N ARG A 65 14.82 -10.68 -5.90
CA ARG A 65 15.18 -12.06 -5.54
C ARG A 65 16.67 -12.31 -5.74
N LYS A 66 17.22 -11.98 -6.91
CA LYS A 66 18.66 -12.11 -7.19
C LYS A 66 19.51 -11.30 -6.21
N ARG A 67 19.05 -10.09 -5.87
CA ARG A 67 19.70 -9.27 -4.85
C ARG A 67 19.70 -9.93 -3.47
N PHE A 68 18.60 -10.55 -3.04
CA PHE A 68 18.59 -11.27 -1.76
C PHE A 68 19.52 -12.47 -1.76
N ILE A 69 19.57 -13.24 -2.84
CA ILE A 69 20.52 -14.35 -2.97
C ILE A 69 21.95 -13.85 -2.72
N ILE A 70 22.35 -12.78 -3.39
CA ILE A 70 23.69 -12.19 -3.22
C ILE A 70 23.88 -11.67 -1.79
N LEU A 71 22.91 -10.92 -1.25
CA LEU A 71 23.00 -10.34 0.09
C LEU A 71 23.13 -11.40 1.19
N VAL A 72 22.27 -12.41 1.16
CA VAL A 72 22.28 -13.50 2.14
C VAL A 72 23.56 -14.31 1.99
N PHE A 73 23.97 -14.65 0.76
CA PHE A 73 25.23 -15.35 0.52
C PHE A 73 26.43 -14.57 1.06
N VAL A 74 26.54 -13.28 0.72
CA VAL A 74 27.69 -12.46 1.14
C VAL A 74 27.73 -12.34 2.66
N VAL A 75 26.60 -12.07 3.31
CA VAL A 75 26.52 -11.95 4.77
C VAL A 75 26.78 -13.28 5.47
N THR A 76 26.22 -14.39 4.98
CA THR A 76 26.44 -15.70 5.60
C THR A 76 27.87 -16.20 5.38
N VAL A 77 28.42 -16.08 4.18
CA VAL A 77 29.74 -16.66 3.88
C VAL A 77 30.86 -15.76 4.38
N PHE A 78 30.88 -14.49 3.96
CA PHE A 78 32.02 -13.61 4.23
C PHE A 78 31.97 -12.96 5.61
N TRP A 79 30.79 -12.68 6.14
CA TRP A 79 30.67 -12.05 7.46
C TRP A 79 30.47 -13.03 8.61
N TRP A 80 30.07 -14.28 8.34
CA TRP A 80 29.83 -15.28 9.38
C TRP A 80 30.71 -16.53 9.23
N LEU A 81 30.54 -17.35 8.19
CA LEU A 81 31.20 -18.65 8.09
C LEU A 81 32.73 -18.55 7.99
N ILE A 82 33.25 -17.65 7.15
CA ILE A 82 34.71 -17.51 6.99
C ILE A 82 35.37 -17.06 8.30
N PRO A 83 34.92 -15.96 8.97
CA PRO A 83 35.49 -15.56 10.26
C PRO A 83 35.35 -16.63 11.35
N TRP A 84 34.27 -17.42 11.30
CA TRP A 84 34.02 -18.49 12.27
C TRP A 84 34.92 -19.72 12.05
N LEU A 85 35.14 -20.14 10.80
CA LEU A 85 35.98 -21.28 10.45
C LEU A 85 37.48 -20.96 10.49
N TYR A 86 37.83 -19.73 10.12
CA TYR A 86 39.21 -19.26 10.01
C TYR A 86 39.37 -17.96 10.80
N PRO A 87 39.42 -18.02 12.14
CA PRO A 87 39.72 -16.85 12.96
C PRO A 87 41.14 -16.38 12.63
N PHE A 88 41.25 -15.24 11.95
CA PHE A 88 42.54 -14.63 11.60
C PHE A 88 43.13 -13.94 12.84
N TYR A 89 44.38 -14.25 13.18
CA TYR A 89 45.17 -13.54 14.19
C TYR A 89 46.02 -12.46 13.52
N GLU A 90 46.03 -11.24 14.07
CA GLU A 90 46.44 -10.02 13.36
C GLU A 90 47.95 -9.70 13.43
N SER A 91 48.47 -9.04 12.39
CA SER A 91 49.82 -8.48 12.31
C SER A 91 49.77 -6.94 12.21
N TYR A 92 50.83 -6.24 12.64
CA TYR A 92 50.94 -4.77 12.68
C TYR A 92 51.54 -4.19 11.40
N VAL A 93 51.14 -2.98 10.95
CA VAL A 93 51.72 -2.28 9.77
C VAL A 93 52.29 -0.91 10.16
N GLY A 94 53.63 -0.80 10.22
CA GLY A 94 54.36 0.46 10.37
C GLY A 94 54.21 1.14 11.74
N PHE A 95 55.01 2.19 11.99
CA PHE A 95 54.97 2.99 13.22
C PHE A 95 54.82 4.49 12.91
N LEU A 96 53.90 5.18 13.60
CA LEU A 96 53.90 6.64 13.70
C LEU A 96 54.36 6.92 15.12
N TRP A 97 55.48 7.62 15.25
CA TRP A 97 56.17 7.81 16.53
C TRP A 97 56.60 6.46 17.12
N ALA A 98 56.07 6.08 18.29
CA ALA A 98 56.42 4.85 19.02
C ALA A 98 55.24 3.86 19.14
N GLN A 99 54.20 4.02 18.31
CA GLN A 99 53.04 3.13 18.26
C GLN A 99 52.81 2.66 16.83
N PRO A 100 52.31 1.42 16.63
CA PRO A 100 51.96 0.97 15.30
C PRO A 100 50.91 1.92 14.70
N VAL A 101 51.12 2.35 13.45
CA VAL A 101 50.09 3.08 12.70
C VAL A 101 48.97 2.08 12.49
N PHE A 102 47.91 2.20 13.28
CA PHE A 102 46.87 1.17 13.41
C PHE A 102 47.42 -0.14 13.99
N PRO A 103 47.30 -0.37 15.31
CA PRO A 103 47.49 -1.70 15.84
C PRO A 103 46.55 -2.65 15.10
N SER A 104 46.99 -3.87 14.77
CA SER A 104 46.08 -4.88 14.22
C SER A 104 45.48 -4.59 12.83
N LEU A 105 46.22 -3.95 11.91
CA LEU A 105 45.69 -3.72 10.56
C LEU A 105 45.65 -5.04 9.75
N HIS A 106 44.48 -5.68 9.73
CA HIS A 106 44.20 -6.86 8.89
C HIS A 106 44.42 -6.47 7.42
N VAL A 107 45.61 -6.70 6.86
CA VAL A 107 45.97 -6.35 5.46
C VAL A 107 44.89 -6.81 4.46
N PRO A 108 44.36 -8.06 4.54
CA PRO A 108 43.22 -8.45 3.73
C PRO A 108 41.99 -7.56 3.94
N GLY A 109 41.67 -7.19 5.18
CA GLY A 109 40.58 -6.27 5.54
C GLY A 109 40.80 -4.84 5.04
N THR A 110 42.02 -4.32 5.09
CA THR A 110 42.38 -2.99 4.59
C THR A 110 42.32 -2.94 3.07
N VAL A 111 42.89 -3.93 2.38
CA VAL A 111 42.78 -4.08 0.93
C VAL A 111 41.31 -4.17 0.55
N THR A 112 40.54 -5.02 1.25
CA THR A 112 39.09 -5.15 1.03
C THR A 112 38.35 -3.84 1.28
N PHE A 113 38.73 -3.07 2.32
CA PHE A 113 38.14 -1.77 2.62
C PHE A 113 38.37 -0.76 1.50
N PHE A 114 39.61 -0.57 1.05
CA PHE A 114 39.89 0.37 -0.05
C PHE A 114 39.30 -0.09 -1.38
N LEU A 115 39.30 -1.40 -1.67
CA LEU A 115 38.58 -1.96 -2.82
C LEU A 115 37.09 -1.63 -2.75
N ILE A 116 36.48 -1.78 -1.57
CA ILE A 116 35.08 -1.41 -1.34
C ILE A 116 34.84 0.08 -1.57
N LEU A 117 35.71 0.96 -1.06
CA LEU A 117 35.59 2.40 -1.31
C LEU A 117 35.67 2.71 -2.81
N GLY A 118 36.60 2.08 -3.53
CA GLY A 118 36.69 2.18 -4.99
C GLY A 118 35.43 1.70 -5.69
N LEU A 119 34.90 0.52 -5.31
CA LEU A 119 33.66 -0.01 -5.87
C LEU A 119 32.44 0.89 -5.55
N VAL A 120 32.39 1.49 -4.37
CA VAL A 120 31.34 2.46 -4.00
C VAL A 120 31.48 3.74 -4.81
N PHE A 121 32.68 4.22 -5.09
CA PHE A 121 32.89 5.37 -5.97
C PHE A 121 32.43 5.08 -7.42
N LEU A 122 32.71 3.89 -7.92
CA LEU A 122 32.40 3.48 -9.29
C LEU A 122 30.93 3.11 -9.52
N PHE A 123 30.35 2.34 -8.59
CA PHE A 123 29.01 1.75 -8.73
C PHE A 123 28.00 2.27 -7.71
N GLY A 124 28.44 3.09 -6.77
CA GLY A 124 27.64 3.66 -5.71
C GLY A 124 27.52 2.80 -4.47
N ARG A 125 26.84 3.34 -3.46
CA ARG A 125 26.50 2.65 -2.19
C ARG A 125 25.79 1.31 -2.36
N ARG A 126 25.26 1.02 -3.56
CA ARG A 126 24.63 -0.26 -3.90
C ARG A 126 25.53 -1.45 -3.55
N VAL A 127 26.85 -1.33 -3.71
CA VAL A 127 27.80 -2.46 -3.52
C VAL A 127 27.74 -2.99 -2.08
N ILE A 128 27.73 -2.10 -1.09
CA ILE A 128 27.71 -2.47 0.33
C ILE A 128 26.32 -2.38 0.91
N CYS A 129 25.74 -1.19 0.94
CA CYS A 129 24.43 -0.96 1.55
C CYS A 129 23.28 -1.59 0.75
N GLY A 130 23.52 -2.08 -0.46
CA GLY A 130 22.55 -2.83 -1.25
C GLY A 130 22.73 -4.36 -1.23
N PHE A 131 23.97 -4.85 -1.17
CA PHE A 131 24.30 -6.28 -1.37
C PHE A 131 25.24 -6.93 -0.34
N GLY A 132 25.83 -6.21 0.62
CA GLY A 132 26.86 -6.79 1.49
C GLY A 132 26.81 -6.41 2.97
N CYS A 133 26.01 -5.42 3.36
CA CYS A 133 25.96 -4.94 4.74
C CYS A 133 25.08 -5.85 5.64
N PRO A 134 25.59 -6.39 6.76
CA PRO A 134 24.80 -7.20 7.70
C PRO A 134 23.60 -6.46 8.29
N CYS A 135 23.77 -5.18 8.68
CA CYS A 135 22.66 -4.31 9.11
C CYS A 135 21.58 -4.19 8.04
N VAL A 136 21.99 -4.15 6.77
CA VAL A 136 21.05 -4.14 5.66
C VAL A 136 20.38 -5.49 5.55
N GLY A 137 21.16 -6.59 5.62
CA GLY A 137 20.71 -7.98 5.66
C GLY A 137 19.54 -8.18 6.60
N ILE A 138 19.71 -7.94 7.90
CA ILE A 138 18.65 -8.20 8.89
C ILE A 138 17.42 -7.32 8.64
N ARG A 139 17.61 -6.06 8.26
CA ARG A 139 16.50 -5.14 7.93
C ARG A 139 15.82 -5.49 6.60
N GLU A 140 16.56 -6.10 5.67
CA GLU A 140 16.11 -6.61 4.37
C GLU A 140 15.59 -8.02 4.43
N THR A 141 15.64 -8.75 5.54
CA THR A 141 15.06 -10.08 5.65
C THR A 141 13.94 -10.06 6.67
N VAL A 142 14.22 -9.59 7.89
CA VAL A 142 13.29 -9.50 9.02
C VAL A 142 12.42 -8.25 8.96
N GLY A 143 13.01 -7.08 8.70
CA GLY A 143 12.30 -5.81 8.79
C GLY A 143 11.26 -5.55 7.70
N PHE A 144 11.13 -6.44 6.70
CA PHE A 144 10.25 -6.21 5.55
C PHE A 144 8.83 -5.77 5.88
N PRO A 145 8.14 -6.44 6.84
CA PRO A 145 6.72 -6.21 7.03
C PRO A 145 6.38 -4.76 7.36
N PHE A 146 7.35 -4.04 7.91
CA PHE A 146 7.18 -2.69 8.40
C PHE A 146 7.60 -1.60 7.41
N ARG A 147 8.13 -1.93 6.22
CA ARG A 147 8.66 -0.93 5.29
C ARG A 147 7.63 0.10 4.79
N HIS A 148 6.35 -0.26 4.75
CA HIS A 148 5.28 0.68 4.39
C HIS A 148 5.17 1.84 5.41
N LYS A 149 5.64 1.63 6.65
CA LYS A 149 5.65 2.62 7.74
C LYS A 149 6.78 3.65 7.62
N THR A 150 7.65 3.56 6.61
CA THR A 150 8.73 4.55 6.41
C THR A 150 8.16 5.98 6.34
N PRO A 151 8.60 6.91 7.20
CA PRO A 151 8.12 8.29 7.17
C PRO A 151 8.62 9.05 5.93
N ARG A 152 7.72 9.77 5.27
CA ARG A 152 7.99 10.52 4.02
C ARG A 152 7.66 12.01 4.10
N SER A 153 7.35 12.55 5.28
CA SER A 153 7.07 13.98 5.42
C SER A 153 8.32 14.83 5.21
N LYS A 154 8.15 16.07 4.72
CA LYS A 154 9.25 17.04 4.57
C LYS A 154 10.04 17.24 5.85
N TRP A 155 9.38 17.22 7.02
CA TRP A 155 10.03 17.31 8.32
C TRP A 155 10.93 16.09 8.58
N THR A 156 10.41 14.86 8.44
CA THR A 156 11.22 13.64 8.62
C THR A 156 12.35 13.54 7.59
N TRP A 157 12.19 14.10 6.40
CA TRP A 157 13.27 14.17 5.41
C TRP A 157 14.43 15.06 5.87
N ARG A 158 14.17 16.18 6.57
CA ARG A 158 15.23 17.05 7.11
C ARG A 158 16.04 16.38 8.21
N LEU A 159 15.43 15.51 9.01
CA LEU A 159 16.12 14.81 10.10
C LEU A 159 17.25 13.90 9.62
N ARG A 160 17.32 13.53 8.33
CA ARG A 160 18.39 12.65 7.80
C ARG A 160 19.80 13.18 8.06
N HIS A 161 19.95 14.48 8.25
CA HIS A 161 21.23 15.10 8.57
C HIS A 161 21.73 14.77 9.99
N SER A 162 20.91 14.20 10.88
CA SER A 162 21.34 13.75 12.20
C SER A 162 22.47 12.73 12.14
N LYS A 163 22.57 11.93 11.07
CA LYS A 163 23.65 10.95 10.90
C LYS A 163 25.05 11.59 10.86
N TRP A 164 25.13 12.88 10.51
CA TRP A 164 26.39 13.63 10.51
C TRP A 164 26.95 13.81 11.91
N PHE A 165 26.11 13.87 12.94
CA PHE A 165 26.57 13.87 14.32
C PHE A 165 27.32 12.56 14.66
N PHE A 166 26.72 11.41 14.29
CA PHE A 166 27.35 10.09 14.48
C PHE A 166 28.60 9.92 13.61
N PHE A 167 28.61 10.49 12.41
CA PHE A 167 29.79 10.53 11.56
C PHE A 167 30.93 11.33 12.20
N SER A 168 30.64 12.54 12.72
CA SER A 168 31.65 13.33 13.42
C SER A 168 32.21 12.60 14.63
N TYR A 169 31.35 11.89 15.37
CA TYR A 169 31.81 11.05 16.48
C TYR A 169 32.70 9.90 15.98
N TYR A 170 32.32 9.23 14.89
CA TYR A 170 33.15 8.20 14.25
C TYR A 170 34.51 8.73 13.77
N VAL A 171 34.57 9.93 13.19
CA VAL A 171 35.83 10.58 12.83
C VAL A 171 36.67 10.87 14.08
N GLY A 172 36.04 11.36 15.15
CA GLY A 172 36.68 11.54 16.45
C GLY A 172 37.31 10.25 16.97
N ILE A 173 36.63 9.11 16.80
CA ILE A 173 37.17 7.79 17.17
C ILE A 173 38.39 7.43 16.35
N MET A 174 38.37 7.65 15.02
CA MET A 174 39.52 7.41 14.16
C MET A 174 40.75 8.25 14.57
N VAL A 175 40.53 9.47 15.08
CA VAL A 175 41.59 10.32 15.62
C VAL A 175 42.07 9.83 16.99
N VAL A 176 41.15 9.55 17.91
CA VAL A 176 41.46 9.13 19.29
C VAL A 176 42.21 7.80 19.31
N THR A 177 41.89 6.89 18.38
CA THR A 177 42.58 5.59 18.23
C THR A 177 44.01 5.71 17.71
N GLN A 178 44.47 6.90 17.29
CA GLN A 178 45.88 7.15 16.98
C GLN A 178 46.72 7.43 18.24
N PHE A 179 46.09 7.61 19.40
CA PHE A 179 46.76 7.85 20.68
C PHE A 179 46.81 6.55 21.52
N PRO A 180 47.82 6.40 22.41
CA PRO A 180 47.90 5.24 23.29
C PRO A 180 46.63 5.02 24.13
N PRO A 181 46.26 3.76 24.39
CA PRO A 181 45.10 3.45 25.23
C PRO A 181 45.31 3.97 26.66
N ASN A 182 44.40 4.79 27.15
CA ASN A 182 44.28 5.26 28.52
C ASN A 182 42.80 5.24 28.94
N SER A 183 42.51 5.55 30.20
CA SER A 183 41.13 5.50 30.72
C SER A 183 40.15 6.35 29.89
N TRP A 184 40.58 7.52 29.40
CA TRP A 184 39.77 8.38 28.55
C TRP A 184 39.59 7.81 27.14
N THR A 185 40.66 7.38 26.45
CA THR A 185 40.56 6.86 25.08
C THR A 185 39.76 5.56 25.04
N VAL A 186 39.92 4.67 26.01
CA VAL A 186 39.13 3.43 26.16
C VAL A 186 37.67 3.75 26.43
N SER A 187 37.37 4.69 27.34
CA SER A 187 35.99 5.09 27.64
C SER A 187 35.30 5.76 26.45
N PHE A 188 36.03 6.60 25.71
CA PHE A 188 35.52 7.27 24.51
C PHE A 188 35.21 6.24 23.40
N VAL A 189 36.12 5.31 23.15
CA VAL A 189 35.94 4.25 22.15
C VAL A 189 34.83 3.28 22.54
N GLY A 190 34.82 2.80 23.80
CA GLY A 190 33.77 1.95 24.33
C GLY A 190 32.40 2.63 24.31
N GLY A 191 32.35 3.91 24.66
CA GLY A 191 31.13 4.73 24.61
C GLY A 191 30.56 4.83 23.19
N PHE A 192 31.40 5.00 22.17
CA PHE A 192 30.95 5.00 20.77
C PHE A 192 30.34 3.66 20.38
N TYR A 193 31.02 2.54 20.65
CA TYR A 193 30.50 1.21 20.33
C TYR A 193 29.17 0.95 21.04
N LEU A 194 29.06 1.34 22.31
CA LEU A 194 27.83 1.22 23.08
C LEU A 194 26.70 2.04 22.45
N ILE A 195 26.95 3.31 22.13
CA ILE A 195 25.95 4.20 21.50
C ILE A 195 25.51 3.65 20.15
N VAL A 196 26.45 3.21 19.31
CA VAL A 196 26.15 2.61 18.00
C VAL A 196 25.33 1.34 18.14
N ALA A 197 25.69 0.46 19.08
CA ALA A 197 24.97 -0.79 19.29
C ALA A 197 23.56 -0.55 19.88
N VAL A 198 23.45 0.28 20.92
CA VAL A 198 22.16 0.66 21.52
C VAL A 198 21.24 1.31 20.48
N THR A 199 21.76 2.22 19.66
CA THR A 199 20.96 2.84 18.60
C THR A 199 20.62 1.87 17.47
N TYR A 200 21.54 0.99 17.06
CA TYR A 200 21.27 0.00 16.03
C TYR A 200 20.21 -1.01 16.45
N PHE A 201 20.41 -1.70 17.58
CA PHE A 201 19.48 -2.72 18.05
C PHE A 201 18.22 -2.09 18.66
N GLY A 202 18.32 -0.96 19.36
CA GLY A 202 17.17 -0.25 19.92
C GLY A 202 16.19 0.17 18.83
N THR A 203 16.67 0.48 17.63
CA THR A 203 15.76 0.83 16.52
C THR A 203 14.96 -0.35 15.96
N PHE A 204 15.26 -1.59 16.35
CA PHE A 204 14.41 -2.73 16.01
C PHE A 204 13.02 -2.61 16.65
N PHE A 205 12.94 -2.10 17.88
CA PHE A 205 11.68 -1.97 18.63
C PHE A 205 10.78 -0.86 18.10
N ILE A 206 11.35 0.17 17.47
CA ILE A 206 10.55 1.24 16.84
C ILE A 206 10.24 0.96 15.37
N THR A 207 10.81 -0.09 14.78
CA THR A 207 10.59 -0.45 13.37
C THR A 207 9.11 -0.55 12.97
N PRO A 208 8.18 -1.05 13.82
CA PRO A 208 6.73 -1.01 13.53
C PRO A 208 6.14 0.40 13.36
N LEU A 209 6.80 1.43 13.88
CA LEU A 209 6.35 2.82 13.83
C LEU A 209 7.03 3.61 12.72
N VAL A 210 8.33 3.36 12.48
CA VAL A 210 9.17 4.20 11.59
C VAL A 210 9.72 3.46 10.38
N GLY A 211 9.31 2.21 10.19
CA GLY A 211 9.79 1.35 9.12
C GLY A 211 11.21 0.82 9.33
N ASN A 212 11.65 -0.01 8.39
CA ASN A 212 12.82 -0.86 8.57
C ASN A 212 14.17 -0.17 8.35
N ARG A 213 14.20 1.10 7.95
CA ARG A 213 15.45 1.82 7.60
C ARG A 213 15.79 3.01 8.47
N PHE A 214 15.14 3.15 9.62
CA PHE A 214 15.37 4.28 10.51
C PHE A 214 16.86 4.47 10.86
N TYR A 215 17.55 3.41 11.31
CA TYR A 215 18.97 3.48 11.64
C TYR A 215 19.84 3.90 10.44
N CYS A 216 19.65 3.24 9.29
CA CYS A 216 20.41 3.51 8.06
C CYS A 216 20.22 4.97 7.59
N ARG A 217 19.03 5.53 7.81
CA ARG A 217 18.67 6.89 7.39
C ARG A 217 19.17 7.98 8.33
N TYR A 218 19.10 7.76 9.65
CA TYR A 218 19.29 8.83 10.63
C TYR A 218 20.51 8.67 11.54
N LEU A 219 21.03 7.45 11.73
CA LEU A 219 22.00 7.18 12.80
C LEU A 219 23.28 6.51 12.31
N CYS A 220 23.29 5.90 11.11
CA CYS A 220 24.41 5.10 10.63
C CYS A 220 25.60 5.98 10.17
N PRO A 221 26.75 5.94 10.86
CA PRO A 221 27.94 6.73 10.49
C PRO A 221 28.56 6.24 9.17
N PHE A 222 28.63 4.92 8.95
CA PHE A 222 29.09 4.34 7.68
C PHE A 222 28.19 4.73 6.51
N GLY A 223 26.89 4.90 6.77
CA GLY A 223 25.97 5.55 5.87
C GLY A 223 26.60 6.85 5.40
N ALA A 224 26.72 7.86 6.27
CA ALA A 224 27.29 9.16 5.94
C ALA A 224 28.60 9.07 5.12
N THR A 225 29.58 8.28 5.56
CA THR A 225 30.86 8.07 4.88
C THR A 225 30.70 7.65 3.42
N PHE A 226 29.98 6.56 3.16
CA PHE A 226 29.77 6.09 1.78
C PHE A 226 28.89 7.06 0.97
N GLY A 227 28.22 8.01 1.62
CA GLY A 227 27.36 9.00 0.95
C GLY A 227 28.12 10.06 0.23
N LEU A 228 29.18 10.54 0.87
CA LEU A 228 30.13 11.44 0.25
C LEU A 228 30.72 10.81 -1.00
N LEU A 229 31.12 9.54 -0.91
CA LEU A 229 31.61 8.79 -2.07
C LEU A 229 30.53 8.61 -3.14
N ASN A 230 29.28 8.33 -2.76
CA ASN A 230 28.19 8.21 -3.72
C ASN A 230 27.87 9.55 -4.41
N HIS A 231 28.00 10.66 -3.69
CA HIS A 231 27.78 12.01 -4.19
C HIS A 231 28.87 12.44 -5.17
N ALA A 232 30.12 12.12 -4.87
CA ALA A 232 31.27 12.40 -5.74
C ALA A 232 31.46 11.38 -6.88
N GLY A 233 30.86 10.18 -6.74
CA GLY A 233 31.04 9.06 -7.65
C GLY A 233 30.16 9.12 -8.90
N PHE A 234 30.12 8.01 -9.63
CA PHE A 234 29.40 7.92 -10.91
C PHE A 234 27.93 7.50 -10.77
N TYR A 235 27.51 7.09 -9.58
CA TYR A 235 26.18 6.54 -9.36
C TYR A 235 25.10 7.62 -9.37
N GLY A 236 24.02 7.36 -10.11
CA GLY A 236 22.88 8.26 -10.23
C GLY A 236 21.59 7.50 -10.54
N ILE A 237 20.47 8.20 -10.35
CA ILE A 237 19.17 7.75 -10.84
C ILE A 237 18.60 8.90 -11.65
N ASP A 238 18.46 8.69 -12.95
CA ASP A 238 17.94 9.69 -13.89
C ASP A 238 16.44 9.45 -14.11
N MET A 239 15.70 10.53 -14.39
CA MET A 239 14.28 10.52 -14.67
C MET A 239 14.00 11.15 -16.04
N ASP A 240 13.39 10.37 -16.92
CA ASP A 240 12.73 10.85 -18.13
C ASP A 240 11.36 11.44 -17.73
N THR A 241 11.26 12.77 -17.76
CA THR A 241 10.05 13.49 -17.31
C THR A 241 8.87 13.29 -18.24
N ASP A 242 9.12 12.99 -19.51
CA ASP A 242 8.11 12.84 -20.55
C ASP A 242 7.43 11.46 -20.45
N LYS A 243 8.19 10.44 -20.01
CA LYS A 243 7.64 9.11 -19.70
C LYS A 243 7.00 9.01 -18.32
N CYS A 244 7.19 10.00 -17.45
CA CYS A 244 6.69 9.96 -16.08
C CYS A 244 5.21 10.35 -16.00
N ILE A 245 4.36 9.39 -15.62
CA ILE A 245 2.90 9.55 -15.51
C ILE A 245 2.44 9.96 -14.09
N ASP A 246 3.34 10.44 -13.24
CA ASP A 246 3.02 10.95 -11.90
C ASP A 246 2.30 9.96 -10.95
N CYS A 247 2.50 8.65 -11.13
CA CYS A 247 1.93 7.62 -10.23
C CYS A 247 2.56 7.57 -8.82
N GLN A 248 3.69 8.27 -8.62
CA GLN A 248 4.45 8.35 -7.36
C GLN A 248 4.88 7.01 -6.71
N ARG A 249 4.81 5.90 -7.46
CA ARG A 249 5.16 4.57 -6.94
C ARG A 249 6.62 4.50 -6.49
N CYS A 250 7.53 5.16 -7.22
CA CYS A 250 8.96 5.21 -6.94
C CYS A 250 9.30 5.77 -5.54
N GLU A 251 8.52 6.74 -5.07
CA GLU A 251 8.69 7.36 -3.76
C GLU A 251 8.15 6.48 -2.64
N GLN A 252 7.01 5.83 -2.88
CA GLN A 252 6.44 4.90 -1.90
C GLN A 252 7.28 3.65 -1.70
N VAL A 253 7.92 3.12 -2.75
CA VAL A 253 8.78 1.94 -2.60
C VAL A 253 10.16 2.27 -2.02
N CYS A 254 10.52 3.55 -1.88
CA CYS A 254 11.81 3.97 -1.38
C CYS A 254 11.89 3.77 0.15
N ASP A 255 12.62 2.74 0.58
CA ASP A 255 12.76 2.42 2.00
C ASP A 255 13.53 3.51 2.77
N MET A 256 14.31 4.34 2.08
CA MET A 256 15.00 5.51 2.65
C MET A 256 14.11 6.76 2.70
N GLY A 257 12.89 6.72 2.15
CA GLY A 257 12.00 7.87 2.06
C GLY A 257 12.59 9.06 1.32
N ILE A 258 13.43 8.79 0.31
CA ILE A 258 13.90 9.79 -0.64
C ILE A 258 12.70 10.23 -1.47
N PRO A 259 12.46 11.55 -1.64
CA PRO A 259 11.39 12.06 -2.49
C PRO A 259 11.77 11.92 -3.97
N VAL A 260 11.81 10.68 -4.45
CA VAL A 260 12.30 10.30 -5.78
C VAL A 260 11.50 10.97 -6.89
N TRP A 261 10.18 11.03 -6.73
CA TRP A 261 9.30 11.65 -7.73
C TRP A 261 9.49 13.17 -7.74
N GLU A 262 9.42 13.83 -6.57
CA GLU A 262 9.58 15.30 -6.46
C GLU A 262 10.94 15.75 -7.03
N GLN A 263 12.04 15.10 -6.64
CA GLN A 263 13.39 15.43 -7.14
C GLN A 263 13.52 15.15 -8.64
N GLY A 264 13.03 13.99 -9.10
CA GLY A 264 13.12 13.61 -10.50
C GLY A 264 12.35 14.56 -11.42
N LYS A 265 11.12 14.97 -11.04
CA LYS A 265 10.33 15.93 -11.81
C LYS A 265 10.97 17.31 -11.86
N GLN A 266 11.64 17.74 -10.79
CA GLN A 266 12.27 19.06 -10.71
C GLN A 266 13.61 19.14 -11.43
N ALA A 267 14.42 18.09 -11.36
CA ALA A 267 15.83 18.12 -11.78
C ALA A 267 16.19 17.12 -12.88
N GLY A 268 15.24 16.31 -13.37
CA GLY A 268 15.49 15.21 -14.31
C GLY A 268 16.32 14.06 -13.70
N ARG A 269 16.58 14.10 -12.39
CA ARG A 269 17.37 13.11 -11.65
C ARG A 269 17.10 13.17 -10.16
N VAL A 270 17.43 12.10 -9.44
CA VAL A 270 17.42 12.08 -7.98
C VAL A 270 18.66 12.78 -7.46
N THR A 271 18.49 13.91 -6.78
CA THR A 271 19.59 14.76 -6.32
C THR A 271 20.18 14.30 -4.99
N ALA A 272 19.39 13.69 -4.11
CA ALA A 272 19.83 13.20 -2.80
C ALA A 272 20.43 11.78 -2.89
N ILE A 273 21.35 11.56 -3.82
CA ILE A 273 21.93 10.23 -4.05
C ILE A 273 22.80 9.81 -2.87
N GLU A 274 23.34 10.74 -2.09
CA GLU A 274 24.04 10.50 -0.83
C GLU A 274 23.17 9.89 0.27
N ASP A 275 21.86 9.72 0.07
CA ASP A 275 20.96 8.97 0.93
C ASP A 275 20.54 7.62 0.31
N CYS A 276 20.78 7.45 -0.99
CA CYS A 276 20.42 6.22 -1.69
C CYS A 276 21.30 5.04 -1.23
N MET A 277 20.67 3.91 -0.94
CA MET A 277 21.36 2.66 -0.64
C MET A 277 21.56 1.78 -1.87
N GLY A 278 21.08 2.20 -3.04
CA GLY A 278 21.29 1.46 -4.29
C GLY A 278 20.47 0.18 -4.43
N CYS A 279 19.32 0.09 -3.75
CA CYS A 279 18.44 -1.07 -3.80
C CYS A 279 17.66 -1.21 -5.13
N ALA A 280 17.66 -0.17 -5.96
CA ALA A 280 16.98 -0.05 -7.26
C ALA A 280 15.46 -0.26 -7.26
N ARG A 281 14.80 -0.32 -6.09
CA ARG A 281 13.35 -0.58 -6.05
C ARG A 281 12.53 0.48 -6.80
N CYS A 282 12.88 1.76 -6.66
CA CYS A 282 12.20 2.86 -7.34
C CYS A 282 12.23 2.69 -8.87
N VAL A 283 13.38 2.26 -9.40
CA VAL A 283 13.59 1.96 -10.82
C VAL A 283 12.80 0.72 -11.21
N ALA A 284 12.97 -0.40 -10.49
CA ALA A 284 12.29 -1.66 -10.80
C ALA A 284 10.75 -1.60 -10.66
N SER A 285 10.22 -0.67 -9.84
CA SER A 285 8.77 -0.45 -9.70
C SER A 285 8.18 0.50 -10.74
N CYS A 286 9.01 1.18 -11.53
CA CYS A 286 8.53 2.17 -12.50
C CYS A 286 7.76 1.46 -13.64
N PRO A 287 6.47 1.78 -13.86
CA PRO A 287 5.68 1.09 -14.88
C PRO A 287 6.00 1.55 -16.31
N THR A 288 6.56 2.74 -16.48
CA THR A 288 6.79 3.40 -17.78
C THR A 288 8.25 3.51 -18.16
N ASP A 289 9.15 2.85 -17.41
CA ASP A 289 10.60 2.96 -17.59
C ASP A 289 11.15 4.40 -17.52
N ALA A 290 10.41 5.32 -16.90
CA ALA A 290 10.83 6.70 -16.71
C ALA A 290 12.06 6.86 -15.81
N LEU A 291 12.41 5.85 -15.01
CA LEU A 291 13.56 5.87 -14.11
C LEU A 291 14.65 4.92 -14.60
N GLY A 292 15.92 5.34 -14.52
CA GLY A 292 17.07 4.52 -14.88
C GLY A 292 18.26 4.72 -13.95
N ILE A 293 19.06 3.67 -13.75
CA ILE A 293 20.32 3.77 -13.00
C ILE A 293 21.46 4.19 -13.93
N ARG A 294 22.29 5.12 -13.45
CA ARG A 294 23.56 5.49 -14.04
C ARG A 294 24.71 5.10 -13.11
N ASP A 295 25.80 4.59 -13.66
CA ASP A 295 27.06 4.33 -12.94
C ASP A 295 28.26 4.36 -13.90
N VAL A 296 29.46 3.97 -13.45
CA VAL A 296 30.68 3.99 -14.27
C VAL A 296 30.52 3.28 -15.62
N ARG A 297 29.65 2.27 -15.72
CA ARG A 297 29.43 1.54 -16.98
C ARG A 297 28.89 2.44 -18.08
N ASN A 298 28.16 3.49 -17.72
CA ASN A 298 27.63 4.46 -18.66
C ASN A 298 28.73 5.31 -19.31
N LEU A 299 29.94 5.42 -18.72
CA LEU A 299 31.08 6.07 -19.36
C LEU A 299 31.59 5.27 -20.55
N PHE A 300 31.64 3.94 -20.39
CA PHE A 300 32.14 3.03 -21.43
C PHE A 300 31.05 2.62 -22.43
N LYS A 301 29.78 2.67 -22.00
CA LYS A 301 28.61 2.34 -22.82
C LYS A 301 27.50 3.39 -22.60
N PRO A 302 27.56 4.54 -23.29
CA PRO A 302 26.56 5.60 -23.15
C PRO A 302 25.12 5.15 -23.48
N SER A 303 24.96 4.15 -24.34
CA SER A 303 23.66 3.58 -24.70
C SER A 303 23.07 2.61 -23.66
N LEU A 304 23.77 2.36 -22.54
CA LEU A 304 23.28 1.47 -21.50
C LEU A 304 22.13 2.11 -20.70
N VAL A 305 20.90 1.68 -20.95
CA VAL A 305 19.72 2.08 -20.17
C VAL A 305 19.41 1.00 -19.12
N GLN A 306 19.54 1.34 -17.85
CA GLN A 306 19.23 0.44 -16.72
C GLN A 306 17.88 0.78 -16.09
N ASN A 307 16.81 0.72 -16.88
CA ASN A 307 15.42 0.96 -16.46
C ASN A 307 14.75 -0.32 -15.93
N ALA A 308 13.45 -0.29 -15.63
CA ALA A 308 12.73 -1.43 -15.06
C ALA A 308 12.76 -2.64 -16.02
N SER A 309 12.50 -2.43 -17.31
CA SER A 309 12.58 -3.48 -18.33
C SER A 309 13.95 -4.14 -18.41
N HIS A 310 15.03 -3.35 -18.37
CA HIS A 310 16.39 -3.89 -18.33
C HIS A 310 16.66 -4.71 -17.06
N LEU A 311 16.30 -4.17 -15.89
CA LEU A 311 16.56 -4.83 -14.60
C LEU A 311 15.74 -6.10 -14.40
N LEU A 312 14.50 -6.12 -14.91
CA LEU A 312 13.56 -7.23 -14.77
C LEU A 312 13.61 -8.21 -15.94
N LYS A 313 14.32 -7.88 -17.03
CA LYS A 313 14.35 -8.63 -18.29
C LYS A 313 12.93 -8.91 -18.82
N ARG A 314 12.07 -7.89 -18.80
CA ARG A 314 10.68 -7.97 -19.27
C ARG A 314 10.36 -6.82 -20.20
N ASP A 315 9.39 -7.02 -21.08
CA ASP A 315 8.81 -5.93 -21.85
C ASP A 315 8.05 -4.97 -20.92
N PRO A 316 7.92 -3.68 -21.30
CA PRO A 316 7.05 -2.74 -20.62
C PRO A 316 5.64 -3.30 -20.47
N LEU A 317 4.94 -2.94 -19.39
CA LEU A 317 3.60 -3.46 -19.13
C LEU A 317 2.68 -3.14 -20.32
N PRO A 318 2.09 -4.15 -20.99
CA PRO A 318 1.21 -3.90 -22.13
C PRO A 318 -0.01 -3.12 -21.67
N ASP A 319 -0.34 -2.04 -22.37
CA ASP A 319 -1.63 -1.36 -22.20
C ASP A 319 -2.64 -1.98 -23.16
N THR A 320 -3.49 -2.86 -22.65
CA THR A 320 -4.57 -3.51 -23.41
C THR A 320 -5.70 -2.55 -23.80
N GLY A 321 -5.57 -1.27 -23.47
CA GLY A 321 -6.58 -0.24 -23.70
C GLY A 321 -7.78 -0.38 -22.78
N ARG A 322 -8.51 0.73 -22.60
CA ARG A 322 -9.78 0.74 -21.85
C ARG A 322 -10.85 0.07 -22.68
N GLN A 323 -11.44 -0.97 -22.12
CA GLN A 323 -12.59 -1.65 -22.67
C GLN A 323 -13.76 -1.45 -21.72
N LEU A 324 -14.85 -0.87 -22.21
CA LEU A 324 -16.09 -0.72 -21.46
C LEU A 324 -16.94 -1.99 -21.61
N ALA A 325 -17.83 -2.22 -20.64
CA ALA A 325 -18.85 -3.24 -20.79
C ALA A 325 -19.70 -2.94 -22.04
N GLY A 326 -20.06 -3.99 -22.78
CA GLY A 326 -20.94 -3.85 -23.94
C GLY A 326 -22.29 -3.29 -23.54
N HIS A 327 -22.97 -2.64 -24.49
CA HIS A 327 -24.35 -2.19 -24.32
C HIS A 327 -25.25 -2.96 -25.28
N ARG A 328 -26.51 -3.15 -24.88
CA ARG A 328 -27.57 -3.61 -25.79
C ARG A 328 -27.73 -2.65 -26.97
N LEU A 329 -28.13 -3.19 -28.13
CA LEU A 329 -28.27 -2.40 -29.35
C LEU A 329 -29.37 -1.36 -29.19
N SER A 330 -29.21 -0.20 -29.84
CA SER A 330 -30.12 0.93 -29.61
C SER A 330 -31.57 0.62 -29.96
N PHE A 331 -31.82 -0.17 -31.02
CA PHE A 331 -33.17 -0.55 -31.42
C PHE A 331 -33.82 -1.58 -30.48
N GLU A 332 -33.03 -2.36 -29.73
CA GLU A 332 -33.54 -3.31 -28.74
C GLU A 332 -33.93 -2.57 -27.45
N ARG A 333 -33.06 -1.67 -26.97
CA ARG A 333 -33.22 -1.03 -25.66
C ARG A 333 -34.22 0.14 -25.61
N VAL A 334 -34.70 0.63 -26.77
CA VAL A 334 -35.78 1.65 -26.80
C VAL A 334 -37.15 1.04 -26.62
N GLY A 335 -37.29 -0.26 -26.89
CA GLY A 335 -38.54 -0.97 -26.78
C GLY A 335 -38.82 -1.49 -25.38
N ASP A 336 -37.90 -1.35 -24.41
CA ASP A 336 -38.07 -1.87 -23.05
C ASP A 336 -37.25 -1.11 -22.00
N TRP A 337 -37.40 -1.54 -20.73
CA TRP A 337 -36.71 -0.99 -19.57
C TRP A 337 -35.62 -1.90 -19.00
N SER A 338 -35.23 -2.96 -19.72
CA SER A 338 -34.18 -3.85 -19.25
C SER A 338 -32.81 -3.17 -19.31
N GLU A 339 -31.90 -3.61 -18.45
CA GLU A 339 -30.62 -2.94 -18.23
C GLU A 339 -29.80 -2.77 -19.53
N ILE A 340 -29.26 -1.57 -19.73
CA ILE A 340 -28.52 -1.24 -20.96
C ILE A 340 -27.18 -1.99 -21.02
N ASN A 341 -26.51 -2.12 -19.88
CA ASN A 341 -25.16 -2.69 -19.82
C ASN A 341 -25.22 -4.21 -19.79
N SER A 342 -24.54 -4.85 -20.74
CA SER A 342 -24.37 -6.30 -20.79
C SER A 342 -23.36 -6.76 -19.74
N LYS A 343 -23.56 -7.96 -19.18
CA LYS A 343 -22.59 -8.58 -18.26
C LYS A 343 -21.26 -8.84 -19.00
N PRO A 344 -20.14 -8.25 -18.57
CA PRO A 344 -18.83 -8.50 -19.18
C PRO A 344 -18.33 -9.91 -18.84
N SER A 345 -17.41 -10.44 -19.64
CA SER A 345 -16.76 -11.72 -19.34
C SER A 345 -15.75 -11.58 -18.21
N LEU A 346 -15.52 -12.67 -17.46
CA LEU A 346 -14.47 -12.70 -16.43
C LEU A 346 -13.11 -12.32 -17.00
N ALA A 347 -12.76 -12.84 -18.17
CA ALA A 347 -11.48 -12.57 -18.84
C ALA A 347 -11.29 -11.07 -19.11
N MET A 348 -12.33 -10.37 -19.60
CA MET A 348 -12.30 -8.92 -19.80
C MET A 348 -12.10 -8.19 -18.46
N ILE A 349 -12.81 -8.60 -17.41
CA ILE A 349 -12.74 -7.98 -16.09
C ILE A 349 -11.35 -8.15 -15.45
N GLN A 350 -10.78 -9.35 -15.52
CA GLN A 350 -9.41 -9.63 -15.06
C GLN A 350 -8.39 -8.79 -15.83
N GLN A 351 -8.54 -8.71 -17.16
CA GLN A 351 -7.68 -7.91 -18.02
C GLN A 351 -7.78 -6.41 -17.70
N GLN A 352 -8.98 -5.87 -17.47
CA GLN A 352 -9.13 -4.45 -17.11
C GLN A 352 -8.61 -4.17 -15.69
N ALA A 353 -8.77 -5.11 -14.76
CA ALA A 353 -8.23 -4.99 -13.41
C ALA A 353 -6.69 -5.00 -13.40
N SER A 354 -6.05 -5.85 -14.23
CA SER A 354 -4.59 -5.94 -14.33
C SER A 354 -3.92 -4.67 -14.89
N ARG A 355 -4.69 -3.73 -15.44
CA ARG A 355 -4.20 -2.41 -15.88
C ARG A 355 -3.91 -1.47 -14.70
N CYS A 356 -4.36 -1.81 -13.49
CA CYS A 356 -4.05 -1.06 -12.27
C CYS A 356 -2.53 -0.95 -12.06
N LEU A 357 -2.04 0.27 -11.84
CA LEU A 357 -0.61 0.53 -11.68
C LEU A 357 -0.09 0.30 -10.26
N ASP A 358 -1.00 0.05 -9.31
CA ASP A 358 -0.69 0.05 -7.88
C ASP A 358 0.06 1.35 -7.50
N CYS A 359 -0.60 2.48 -7.76
CA CYS A 359 -0.03 3.81 -7.61
C CYS A 359 0.43 4.05 -6.17
N GLY A 360 1.51 4.81 -6.00
CA GLY A 360 2.00 5.16 -4.67
C GLY A 360 0.99 6.01 -3.89
N VAL A 361 0.32 6.93 -4.58
CA VAL A 361 -0.77 7.73 -4.02
C VAL A 361 -2.00 7.48 -4.89
N PRO A 362 -2.90 6.55 -4.50
CA PRO A 362 -4.01 6.12 -5.34
C PRO A 362 -5.08 7.22 -5.42
N GLY A 363 -5.02 8.03 -6.48
CA GLY A 363 -6.01 9.08 -6.75
C GLY A 363 -7.44 8.53 -6.82
N CYS A 364 -7.61 7.30 -7.32
CA CYS A 364 -8.91 6.63 -7.37
C CYS A 364 -9.55 6.44 -5.98
N SER A 365 -8.79 6.03 -4.98
CA SER A 365 -9.27 5.90 -3.60
C SER A 365 -9.57 7.26 -2.98
N ASN A 366 -8.67 8.24 -3.16
CA ASN A 366 -8.84 9.58 -2.61
C ASN A 366 -10.06 10.33 -3.18
N ALA A 367 -10.41 10.08 -4.44
CA ALA A 367 -11.58 10.68 -5.08
C ALA A 367 -12.88 9.91 -4.84
N CYS A 368 -12.81 8.70 -4.27
CA CYS A 368 -13.98 7.96 -3.84
C CYS A 368 -14.47 8.54 -2.50
N PRO A 369 -15.74 8.97 -2.38
CA PRO A 369 -16.26 9.50 -1.11
C PRO A 369 -16.20 8.51 0.07
N LEU A 370 -16.19 7.21 -0.22
CA LEU A 370 -16.05 6.13 0.76
C LEU A 370 -14.60 5.78 1.07
N ASN A 371 -13.63 6.41 0.38
CA ASN A 371 -12.23 6.05 0.40
C ASN A 371 -12.02 4.54 0.14
N ASN A 372 -12.75 4.00 -0.85
CA ASN A 372 -12.74 2.57 -1.16
C ASN A 372 -11.32 2.05 -1.39
N ARG A 373 -11.09 0.80 -0.96
CA ARG A 373 -9.84 0.06 -1.11
C ARG A 373 -9.67 -0.48 -2.54
N ILE A 374 -9.72 0.45 -3.51
CA ILE A 374 -9.78 0.18 -4.95
C ILE A 374 -8.58 -0.64 -5.45
N PRO A 375 -7.32 -0.22 -5.20
CA PRO A 375 -6.17 -1.01 -5.65
C PRO A 375 -6.18 -2.44 -5.11
N GLU A 376 -6.68 -2.65 -3.89
CA GLU A 376 -6.70 -3.97 -3.25
C GLU A 376 -7.68 -4.93 -3.88
N TRP A 377 -8.93 -4.54 -4.07
CA TRP A 377 -9.88 -5.44 -4.70
C TRP A 377 -9.60 -5.58 -6.21
N LEU A 378 -9.00 -4.58 -6.87
CA LEU A 378 -8.51 -4.73 -8.25
C LEU A 378 -7.40 -5.78 -8.36
N GLU A 379 -6.47 -5.82 -7.42
CA GLU A 379 -5.44 -6.87 -7.37
C GLU A 379 -6.09 -8.26 -7.26
N GLN A 380 -7.06 -8.44 -6.36
CA GLN A 380 -7.78 -9.71 -6.22
C GLN A 380 -8.57 -10.09 -7.47
N VAL A 381 -9.21 -9.13 -8.14
CA VAL A 381 -9.90 -9.39 -9.41
C VAL A 381 -8.90 -9.79 -10.48
N ALA A 382 -7.75 -9.13 -10.60
CA ALA A 382 -6.71 -9.51 -11.57
C ALA A 382 -6.23 -10.95 -11.37
N ASP A 383 -6.15 -11.40 -10.11
CA ASP A 383 -5.81 -12.79 -9.75
C ASP A 383 -6.99 -13.78 -9.89
N GLY A 384 -8.21 -13.31 -10.17
CA GLY A 384 -9.43 -14.13 -10.28
C GLY A 384 -10.12 -14.44 -8.95
N ASN A 385 -9.66 -13.86 -7.84
CA ASN A 385 -10.20 -14.08 -6.49
C ASN A 385 -11.44 -13.20 -6.22
N ILE A 386 -12.54 -13.43 -6.95
CA ILE A 386 -13.73 -12.57 -6.93
C ILE A 386 -14.37 -12.44 -5.54
N GLN A 387 -14.53 -13.54 -4.80
CA GLN A 387 -15.12 -13.49 -3.45
C GLN A 387 -14.28 -12.66 -2.47
N GLN A 388 -12.95 -12.78 -2.56
CA GLN A 388 -12.03 -11.99 -1.74
C GLN A 388 -12.09 -10.50 -2.14
N ALA A 389 -12.21 -10.20 -3.43
CA ALA A 389 -12.41 -8.85 -3.92
C ALA A 389 -13.71 -8.25 -3.38
N ALA A 390 -14.82 -9.01 -3.41
CA ALA A 390 -16.11 -8.58 -2.87
C ALA A 390 -16.04 -8.32 -1.37
N ALA A 391 -15.41 -9.23 -0.61
CA ALA A 391 -15.17 -9.03 0.82
C ALA A 391 -14.40 -7.73 1.10
N ILE A 392 -13.36 -7.41 0.31
CA ILE A 392 -12.59 -6.16 0.45
C ILE A 392 -13.46 -4.95 0.09
N ALA A 393 -14.24 -4.99 -0.99
CA ALA A 393 -15.13 -3.88 -1.38
C ALA A 393 -16.17 -3.58 -0.28
N HIS A 394 -16.72 -4.62 0.34
CA HIS A 394 -17.66 -4.50 1.46
C HIS A 394 -17.05 -4.03 2.78
N THR A 395 -15.72 -3.90 2.89
CA THR A 395 -15.08 -3.31 4.09
C THR A 395 -15.25 -1.79 4.18
N THR A 396 -15.52 -1.12 3.06
CA THR A 396 -15.68 0.34 2.99
C THR A 396 -17.01 0.77 2.38
N SER A 397 -17.70 -0.10 1.64
CA SER A 397 -19.00 0.19 1.04
C SER A 397 -20.07 -0.78 1.51
N ASN A 398 -21.20 -0.26 1.97
CA ASN A 398 -22.37 -1.09 2.27
C ASN A 398 -23.06 -1.56 0.99
N LEU A 399 -23.06 -0.74 -0.09
CA LEU A 399 -23.83 -0.96 -1.33
C LEU A 399 -22.94 -0.96 -2.60
N PRO A 400 -21.83 -1.71 -2.66
CA PRO A 400 -20.89 -1.65 -3.78
C PRO A 400 -21.51 -2.06 -5.11
N GLU A 401 -22.50 -2.95 -5.12
CA GLU A 401 -23.24 -3.36 -6.31
C GLU A 401 -24.05 -2.19 -6.93
N ILE A 402 -24.53 -1.28 -6.09
CA ILE A 402 -25.24 -0.07 -6.52
C ILE A 402 -24.24 1.01 -6.93
N CYS A 403 -23.18 1.21 -6.14
CA CYS A 403 -22.14 2.20 -6.43
C CYS A 403 -21.43 1.92 -7.77
N GLY A 404 -21.07 0.66 -8.03
CA GLY A 404 -20.47 0.24 -9.31
C GLY A 404 -21.37 0.53 -10.51
N THR A 405 -22.69 0.60 -10.29
CA THR A 405 -23.71 0.86 -11.31
C THR A 405 -24.00 2.35 -11.50
N LEU A 406 -24.16 3.11 -10.41
CA LEU A 406 -24.71 4.47 -10.45
C LEU A 406 -23.73 5.60 -10.18
N CYS A 407 -22.55 5.33 -9.59
CA CYS A 407 -21.61 6.40 -9.31
C CYS A 407 -21.20 7.12 -10.60
N PRO A 408 -21.01 8.45 -10.60
CA PRO A 408 -20.42 9.14 -11.73
C PRO A 408 -18.89 8.95 -11.72
N GLN A 409 -18.40 7.74 -12.05
CA GLN A 409 -16.99 7.38 -11.82
C GLN A 409 -16.01 8.30 -12.54
N TYR A 410 -16.39 8.83 -13.70
CA TYR A 410 -15.62 9.81 -14.49
C TYR A 410 -15.35 11.13 -13.75
N ARG A 411 -16.15 11.49 -12.73
CA ARG A 411 -15.91 12.62 -11.83
C ARG A 411 -15.26 12.23 -10.51
N LEU A 412 -15.16 10.93 -10.25
CA LEU A 412 -14.70 10.33 -8.99
C LEU A 412 -13.46 9.48 -9.26
N CYS A 413 -13.54 8.18 -8.95
CA CYS A 413 -12.43 7.26 -8.94
C CYS A 413 -11.75 7.07 -10.31
N GLU A 414 -12.52 7.00 -11.40
CA GLU A 414 -11.98 6.85 -12.76
C GLU A 414 -11.41 8.17 -13.28
N GLY A 415 -12.04 9.30 -12.94
CA GLY A 415 -11.52 10.64 -13.28
C GLY A 415 -10.20 10.97 -12.59
N ALA A 416 -10.01 10.48 -11.36
CA ALA A 416 -8.76 10.63 -10.60
C ALA A 416 -7.76 9.49 -10.82
N CYS A 417 -8.06 8.51 -11.67
CA CYS A 417 -7.12 7.46 -12.02
C CYS A 417 -5.90 8.07 -12.73
N THR A 418 -4.68 7.71 -12.33
CA THR A 418 -3.46 8.19 -12.98
C THR A 418 -3.45 7.89 -14.49
N ARG A 419 -4.05 6.77 -14.90
CA ARG A 419 -4.17 6.39 -16.32
C ARG A 419 -5.22 7.19 -17.10
N ALA A 420 -6.04 8.01 -16.45
CA ALA A 420 -7.13 8.75 -17.11
C ALA A 420 -6.62 9.70 -18.20
N LYS A 421 -5.39 10.21 -18.03
CA LYS A 421 -4.73 11.11 -19.00
C LYS A 421 -3.89 10.37 -20.05
N GLU A 422 -3.71 9.06 -19.88
CA GLU A 422 -2.92 8.23 -20.79
C GLU A 422 -3.76 7.76 -21.98
N PRO A 423 -3.15 7.45 -23.14
CA PRO A 423 -3.89 7.01 -24.33
C PRO A 423 -4.80 5.80 -24.10
N GLY A 424 -4.40 4.86 -23.24
CA GLY A 424 -5.25 3.72 -22.89
C GLY A 424 -6.39 4.04 -21.93
N GLY A 425 -6.43 5.22 -21.31
CA GLY A 425 -7.49 5.65 -20.41
C GLY A 425 -7.52 4.95 -19.05
N ALA A 426 -8.45 5.40 -18.20
CA ALA A 426 -8.63 4.90 -16.84
C ALA A 426 -8.94 3.39 -16.78
N VAL A 427 -8.64 2.79 -15.62
CA VAL A 427 -9.19 1.48 -15.24
C VAL A 427 -10.71 1.61 -15.11
N THR A 428 -11.48 0.62 -15.60
CA THR A 428 -12.95 0.61 -15.52
C THR A 428 -13.44 0.18 -14.14
N ILE A 429 -13.10 0.96 -13.12
CA ILE A 429 -13.35 0.70 -11.70
C ILE A 429 -14.84 0.40 -11.45
N GLY A 430 -15.76 1.18 -12.02
CA GLY A 430 -17.20 0.97 -11.79
C GLY A 430 -17.70 -0.36 -12.34
N ALA A 431 -17.31 -0.69 -13.57
CA ALA A 431 -17.68 -1.97 -14.20
C ALA A 431 -17.12 -3.17 -13.44
N ILE A 432 -15.89 -3.06 -12.93
CA ILE A 432 -15.26 -4.12 -12.14
C ILE A 432 -15.92 -4.26 -10.76
N GLU A 433 -16.21 -3.15 -10.08
CA GLU A 433 -16.94 -3.14 -8.80
C GLU A 433 -18.32 -3.79 -8.93
N ARG A 434 -19.08 -3.44 -9.97
CA ARG A 434 -20.36 -4.09 -10.24
C ARG A 434 -20.22 -5.58 -10.55
N TYR A 435 -19.25 -5.95 -11.38
CA TYR A 435 -19.06 -7.35 -11.76
C TYR A 435 -18.68 -8.20 -10.54
N LEU A 436 -17.68 -7.78 -9.76
CA LEU A 436 -17.19 -8.58 -8.63
C LEU A 436 -18.26 -8.79 -7.57
N THR A 437 -19.12 -7.79 -7.32
CA THR A 437 -20.21 -7.92 -6.33
C THR A 437 -21.31 -8.82 -6.83
N ASN A 438 -21.76 -8.63 -8.07
CA ASN A 438 -22.85 -9.43 -8.63
C ASN A 438 -22.42 -10.90 -8.76
N GLU A 439 -21.22 -11.14 -9.29
CA GLU A 439 -20.68 -12.48 -9.44
C GLU A 439 -20.48 -13.18 -8.08
N ALA A 440 -20.01 -12.47 -7.05
CA ALA A 440 -19.90 -13.05 -5.71
C ALA A 440 -21.29 -13.43 -5.15
N LEU A 441 -22.26 -12.51 -5.21
CA LEU A 441 -23.63 -12.73 -4.73
C LEU A 441 -24.34 -13.87 -5.48
N ASP A 442 -24.17 -13.95 -6.80
CA ASP A 442 -24.72 -15.03 -7.64
C ASP A 442 -24.14 -16.41 -7.26
N ASN A 443 -22.90 -16.44 -6.75
CA ASN A 443 -22.23 -17.64 -6.25
C ASN A 443 -22.47 -17.88 -4.75
N ASN A 444 -23.61 -17.43 -4.21
CA ASN A 444 -24.04 -17.57 -2.82
C ASN A 444 -23.07 -16.98 -1.77
N TRP A 445 -22.14 -16.10 -2.17
CA TRP A 445 -21.36 -15.34 -1.21
C TRP A 445 -22.23 -14.24 -0.61
N GLN A 446 -22.10 -14.00 0.69
CA GLN A 446 -22.78 -12.91 1.37
C GLN A 446 -21.82 -12.19 2.33
N PRO A 447 -22.02 -10.88 2.58
CA PRO A 447 -21.29 -10.18 3.62
C PRO A 447 -21.59 -10.82 4.98
N LEU A 448 -20.55 -11.15 5.73
CA LEU A 448 -20.68 -11.78 7.05
C LEU A 448 -21.12 -10.74 8.09
N ASN A 449 -22.12 -11.10 8.91
CA ASN A 449 -22.38 -10.44 10.18
C ASN A 449 -22.25 -11.47 11.31
N THR A 450 -21.23 -11.30 12.16
CA THR A 450 -20.96 -12.18 13.32
C THR A 450 -21.11 -11.45 14.65
N ALA A 451 -21.78 -10.30 14.66
CA ALA A 451 -21.89 -9.47 15.84
C ALA A 451 -22.76 -10.13 16.91
N ARG A 452 -22.32 -10.07 18.17
CA ARG A 452 -23.17 -10.42 19.30
C ARG A 452 -24.14 -9.28 19.55
N ARG A 453 -25.42 -9.60 19.80
CA ARG A 453 -26.43 -8.60 20.12
C ARG A 453 -26.06 -7.85 21.40
N ASN A 454 -26.14 -6.53 21.35
CA ASN A 454 -25.77 -5.64 22.46
C ASN A 454 -26.98 -5.15 23.27
N GLY A 455 -28.20 -5.58 22.91
CA GLY A 455 -29.46 -5.20 23.56
C GLY A 455 -29.93 -3.78 23.27
N LYS A 456 -29.33 -3.08 22.29
CA LYS A 456 -29.73 -1.74 21.86
C LYS A 456 -30.68 -1.80 20.68
N HIS A 457 -31.75 -1.01 20.74
CA HIS A 457 -32.76 -0.91 19.70
C HIS A 457 -32.65 0.43 18.97
N VAL A 458 -32.61 0.39 17.63
CA VAL A 458 -32.49 1.59 16.81
C VAL A 458 -33.55 1.58 15.71
N ALA A 459 -34.26 2.70 15.58
CA ALA A 459 -35.19 2.92 14.49
C ALA A 459 -34.56 3.81 13.41
N VAL A 460 -34.63 3.35 12.15
CA VAL A 460 -34.09 4.03 10.97
C VAL A 460 -35.28 4.47 10.12
N ILE A 461 -35.47 5.78 9.94
CA ILE A 461 -36.59 6.34 9.18
C ILE A 461 -36.11 6.68 7.76
N GLY A 462 -36.58 5.93 6.78
CA GLY A 462 -36.20 5.95 5.37
C GLY A 462 -35.34 4.75 4.99
N ALA A 463 -35.78 3.97 4.01
CA ALA A 463 -35.09 2.83 3.40
C ALA A 463 -34.32 3.21 2.13
N GLY A 464 -33.91 4.48 2.00
CA GLY A 464 -32.98 4.93 0.96
C GLY A 464 -31.54 4.44 1.20
N PRO A 465 -30.57 4.82 0.35
CA PRO A 465 -29.18 4.37 0.48
C PRO A 465 -28.57 4.69 1.86
N ALA A 466 -28.87 5.86 2.42
CA ALA A 466 -28.40 6.26 3.74
C ALA A 466 -28.96 5.38 4.86
N GLY A 467 -30.27 5.09 4.83
CA GLY A 467 -30.91 4.24 5.82
C GLY A 467 -30.46 2.78 5.73
N LEU A 468 -30.33 2.23 4.52
CA LEU A 468 -29.80 0.88 4.32
C LEU A 468 -28.36 0.73 4.80
N ALA A 469 -27.50 1.71 4.52
CA ALA A 469 -26.13 1.72 5.01
C ALA A 469 -26.07 1.85 6.54
N CYS A 470 -26.86 2.76 7.12
CA CYS A 470 -26.96 2.92 8.57
C CYS A 470 -27.44 1.64 9.25
N ALA A 471 -28.46 0.98 8.68
CA ALA A 471 -28.98 -0.27 9.20
C ALA A 471 -27.94 -1.39 9.16
N ASP A 472 -27.19 -1.54 8.06
CA ASP A 472 -26.10 -2.51 7.93
C ASP A 472 -25.02 -2.28 9.01
N GLU A 473 -24.51 -1.05 9.15
CA GLU A 473 -23.47 -0.73 10.14
C GLU A 473 -23.93 -0.94 11.58
N LEU A 474 -25.14 -0.50 11.94
CA LEU A 474 -25.68 -0.70 13.28
C LEU A 474 -25.95 -2.17 13.58
N ASN A 475 -26.42 -2.93 12.60
CA ASN A 475 -26.62 -4.37 12.72
C ASN A 475 -25.28 -5.12 12.92
N ARG A 476 -24.21 -4.69 12.22
CA ARG A 476 -22.84 -5.19 12.44
C ARG A 476 -22.23 -4.75 13.77
N ALA A 477 -22.72 -3.66 14.35
CA ALA A 477 -22.37 -3.26 15.73
C ALA A 477 -23.16 -4.04 16.80
N GLY A 478 -24.07 -4.93 16.40
CA GLY A 478 -24.86 -5.76 17.30
C GLY A 478 -26.18 -5.14 17.76
N CYS A 479 -26.59 -3.99 17.21
CA CYS A 479 -27.88 -3.38 17.53
C CYS A 479 -29.03 -4.15 16.86
N GLU A 480 -30.22 -4.09 17.44
CA GLU A 480 -31.46 -4.50 16.81
C GLU A 480 -32.04 -3.33 16.03
N VAL A 481 -32.10 -3.45 14.71
CA VAL A 481 -32.48 -2.35 13.83
C VAL A 481 -33.83 -2.61 13.19
N THR A 482 -34.73 -1.62 13.27
CA THR A 482 -35.97 -1.61 12.48
C THR A 482 -35.96 -0.41 11.54
N VAL A 483 -36.06 -0.66 10.24
CA VAL A 483 -36.15 0.34 9.19
C VAL A 483 -37.61 0.59 8.84
N TYR A 484 -38.03 1.85 8.89
CA TYR A 484 -39.37 2.31 8.54
C TYR A 484 -39.30 3.06 7.21
N ASP A 485 -40.21 2.80 6.26
CA ASP A 485 -40.32 3.60 5.04
C ASP A 485 -41.77 3.70 4.60
N ARG A 486 -42.14 4.85 4.03
CA ARG A 486 -43.49 5.11 3.50
C ARG A 486 -43.79 4.33 2.22
N ASN A 487 -42.76 3.97 1.46
CA ASN A 487 -42.90 3.16 0.25
C ASN A 487 -42.96 1.68 0.62
N GLU A 488 -43.59 0.88 -0.23
CA GLU A 488 -43.71 -0.57 -0.05
C GLU A 488 -42.42 -1.35 -0.31
N LYS A 489 -41.40 -0.70 -0.89
CA LYS A 489 -40.11 -1.30 -1.26
C LYS A 489 -38.95 -0.46 -0.77
N VAL A 490 -37.84 -1.14 -0.46
CA VAL A 490 -36.59 -0.47 -0.10
C VAL A 490 -35.94 0.21 -1.31
N GLY A 491 -35.06 1.17 -1.04
CA GLY A 491 -34.19 1.82 -2.03
C GLY A 491 -34.44 3.32 -2.20
N GLY A 492 -35.55 3.86 -1.67
CA GLY A 492 -35.91 5.27 -1.86
C GLY A 492 -35.90 5.66 -3.34
N LEU A 493 -35.21 6.75 -3.71
CA LEU A 493 -35.08 7.15 -5.12
C LEU A 493 -34.37 6.12 -6.01
N MET A 494 -33.61 5.17 -5.45
CA MET A 494 -33.05 4.08 -6.25
C MET A 494 -34.15 3.14 -6.77
N ALA A 495 -35.25 2.98 -6.01
CA ALA A 495 -36.42 2.23 -6.42
C ALA A 495 -37.37 3.10 -7.25
N THR A 496 -37.69 4.31 -6.76
CA THR A 496 -38.80 5.11 -7.27
C THR A 496 -38.39 6.16 -8.32
N GLY A 497 -37.12 6.57 -8.37
CA GLY A 497 -36.64 7.62 -9.27
C GLY A 497 -35.76 7.11 -10.40
N VAL A 498 -34.78 6.26 -10.08
CA VAL A 498 -33.83 5.72 -11.08
C VAL A 498 -34.55 4.70 -11.97
N PRO A 499 -34.51 4.79 -13.30
CA PRO A 499 -35.14 3.80 -14.17
C PRO A 499 -34.49 2.40 -14.12
N PRO A 500 -35.22 1.31 -14.42
CA PRO A 500 -34.67 -0.05 -14.39
C PRO A 500 -33.56 -0.28 -15.41
N PHE A 501 -33.59 0.44 -16.55
CA PHE A 501 -32.54 0.33 -17.57
C PHE A 501 -31.17 0.83 -17.09
N LYS A 502 -31.13 1.61 -15.99
CA LYS A 502 -29.89 2.06 -15.32
C LYS A 502 -29.54 1.23 -14.09
N LEU A 503 -30.53 0.75 -13.35
CA LEU A 503 -30.35 -0.04 -12.12
C LEU A 503 -31.46 -1.09 -12.05
N ASP A 504 -31.07 -2.35 -12.21
CA ASP A 504 -31.95 -3.49 -12.00
C ASP A 504 -32.51 -3.48 -10.58
N LYS A 505 -33.85 -3.47 -10.47
CA LYS A 505 -34.56 -3.43 -9.19
C LYS A 505 -34.40 -4.71 -8.39
N ALA A 506 -34.10 -5.83 -9.03
CA ALA A 506 -33.81 -7.09 -8.34
C ALA A 506 -32.60 -6.95 -7.37
N MET A 507 -31.68 -6.03 -7.64
CA MET A 507 -30.55 -5.75 -6.75
C MET A 507 -31.00 -5.18 -5.41
N LEU A 508 -32.06 -4.37 -5.39
CA LEU A 508 -32.62 -3.79 -4.17
C LEU A 508 -33.34 -4.86 -3.34
N THR A 509 -34.10 -5.74 -3.99
CA THR A 509 -34.74 -6.89 -3.35
C THR A 509 -33.70 -7.82 -2.73
N ARG A 510 -32.67 -8.21 -3.49
CA ARG A 510 -31.57 -9.04 -2.97
C ARG A 510 -30.87 -8.38 -1.77
N ARG A 511 -30.68 -7.06 -1.82
CA ARG A 511 -30.10 -6.31 -0.70
C ARG A 511 -30.99 -6.33 0.55
N GLN A 512 -32.30 -6.17 0.38
CA GLN A 512 -33.25 -6.30 1.48
C GLN A 512 -33.15 -7.69 2.12
N GLU A 513 -33.21 -8.75 1.31
CA GLU A 513 -33.15 -10.14 1.77
C GLU A 513 -31.87 -10.43 2.58
N ILE A 514 -30.71 -9.93 2.12
CA ILE A 514 -29.44 -10.06 2.86
C ILE A 514 -29.53 -9.40 4.24
N LEU A 515 -30.07 -8.19 4.32
CA LEU A 515 -30.18 -7.47 5.60
C LEU A 515 -31.21 -8.13 6.54
N GLU A 516 -32.31 -8.64 6.00
CA GLU A 516 -33.31 -9.40 6.75
C GLU A 516 -32.73 -10.70 7.31
N GLN A 517 -31.98 -11.45 6.50
CA GLN A 517 -31.26 -12.65 6.94
C GLN A 517 -30.25 -12.35 8.05
N GLN A 518 -29.67 -11.15 8.04
CA GLN A 518 -28.78 -10.67 9.10
C GLN A 518 -29.52 -10.07 10.32
N GLY A 519 -30.86 -10.06 10.31
CA GLY A 519 -31.70 -9.66 11.43
C GLY A 519 -32.18 -8.20 11.45
N VAL A 520 -31.99 -7.44 10.37
CA VAL A 520 -32.64 -6.12 10.21
C VAL A 520 -34.12 -6.34 9.91
N ARG A 521 -35.00 -5.58 10.56
CA ARG A 521 -36.46 -5.64 10.32
C ARG A 521 -36.88 -4.48 9.43
N PHE A 522 -37.79 -4.72 8.49
CA PHE A 522 -38.37 -3.68 7.65
C PHE A 522 -39.87 -3.52 7.94
N LYS A 523 -40.30 -2.29 8.21
CA LYS A 523 -41.70 -1.86 8.30
C LYS A 523 -41.97 -0.87 7.17
N LEU A 524 -42.26 -1.44 6.00
CA LEU A 524 -42.53 -0.71 4.76
C LEU A 524 -44.00 -0.27 4.69
N GLY A 525 -44.35 0.65 3.79
CA GLY A 525 -45.70 1.22 3.70
C GLY A 525 -46.12 2.04 4.93
N THR A 526 -45.16 2.44 5.77
CA THR A 526 -45.41 3.14 7.04
C THR A 526 -44.83 4.54 6.98
N GLU A 527 -45.69 5.55 6.86
CA GLU A 527 -45.29 6.95 6.98
C GLU A 527 -45.16 7.34 8.46
N ILE A 528 -44.01 7.91 8.83
CA ILE A 528 -43.74 8.38 10.19
C ILE A 528 -43.94 9.88 10.23
N ASP A 529 -45.02 10.31 10.87
CA ASP A 529 -45.30 11.71 11.15
C ASP A 529 -44.60 12.17 12.45
N VAL A 530 -44.90 13.39 12.91
CA VAL A 530 -44.30 13.96 14.12
C VAL A 530 -44.67 13.15 15.37
N ALA A 531 -45.89 12.64 15.47
CA ALA A 531 -46.34 11.87 16.62
C ALA A 531 -45.66 10.50 16.66
N GLY A 532 -45.62 9.79 15.52
CA GLY A 532 -44.93 8.51 15.39
C GLY A 532 -43.42 8.65 15.64
N LEU A 533 -42.80 9.76 15.25
CA LEU A 533 -41.39 10.02 15.57
C LEU A 533 -41.16 10.15 17.08
N LEU A 534 -42.06 10.82 17.80
CA LEU A 534 -41.98 10.97 19.26
C LEU A 534 -42.20 9.63 19.98
N GLU A 535 -43.09 8.80 19.48
CA GLU A 535 -43.30 7.44 19.97
C GLU A 535 -42.04 6.59 19.79
N LEU A 536 -41.51 6.52 18.56
CA LEU A 536 -40.28 5.77 18.26
C LEU A 536 -39.08 6.26 19.07
N LYS A 537 -39.02 7.55 19.41
CA LYS A 537 -37.99 8.12 20.27
C LYS A 537 -38.05 7.59 21.70
N ASN A 538 -39.24 7.30 22.20
CA ASN A 538 -39.42 6.74 23.55
C ASN A 538 -39.15 5.22 23.57
N GLU A 539 -39.37 4.53 22.45
CA GLU A 539 -39.22 3.07 22.33
C GLU A 539 -37.80 2.60 21.97
N ASN A 540 -36.97 3.47 21.38
CA ASN A 540 -35.65 3.10 20.85
C ASN A 540 -34.54 3.90 21.54
N ASP A 541 -33.35 3.30 21.66
CA ASP A 541 -32.18 3.97 22.21
C ASP A 541 -31.67 5.09 21.28
N ALA A 542 -31.91 4.98 19.98
CA ALA A 542 -31.53 5.97 18.98
C ALA A 542 -32.47 5.98 17.77
N LEU A 543 -32.43 7.10 17.05
CA LEU A 543 -33.14 7.30 15.78
C LEU A 543 -32.18 7.80 14.71
N PHE A 544 -32.34 7.31 13.48
CA PHE A 544 -31.67 7.86 12.30
C PHE A 544 -32.70 8.38 11.30
N LEU A 545 -32.54 9.62 10.83
CA LEU A 545 -33.44 10.25 9.86
C LEU A 545 -32.79 10.28 8.47
N GLY A 546 -33.22 9.38 7.59
CA GLY A 546 -32.75 9.21 6.22
C GLY A 546 -33.85 9.42 5.18
N THR A 547 -34.76 10.38 5.40
CA THR A 547 -35.98 10.59 4.59
C THR A 547 -35.73 11.16 3.19
N GLY A 548 -34.56 11.76 2.96
CA GLY A 548 -34.15 12.34 1.68
C GLY A 548 -34.87 13.66 1.34
N ALA A 549 -34.63 14.17 0.14
CA ALA A 549 -35.27 15.39 -0.38
C ALA A 549 -36.27 15.03 -1.48
N GLN A 550 -37.55 14.92 -1.12
CA GLN A 550 -38.62 14.45 -2.03
C GLN A 550 -39.56 15.57 -2.49
N THR A 551 -39.22 16.82 -2.20
CA THR A 551 -40.00 17.99 -2.63
C THR A 551 -39.38 18.56 -3.90
N SER A 552 -40.14 18.52 -5.00
CA SER A 552 -39.76 19.16 -6.26
C SER A 552 -39.71 20.69 -6.10
N ARG A 553 -38.79 21.34 -6.83
CA ARG A 553 -38.67 22.80 -6.83
C ARG A 553 -39.65 23.41 -7.83
N ASP A 554 -40.58 24.21 -7.34
CA ASP A 554 -41.48 25.00 -8.20
C ASP A 554 -40.75 26.22 -8.78
N LEU A 555 -40.85 26.41 -10.10
CA LEU A 555 -40.25 27.53 -10.83
C LEU A 555 -41.27 28.63 -11.15
N GLN A 556 -42.57 28.40 -10.91
CA GLN A 556 -43.66 29.36 -11.16
C GLN A 556 -43.67 29.91 -12.60
N LEU A 557 -43.36 29.06 -13.58
CA LEU A 557 -43.29 29.46 -14.98
C LEU A 557 -44.69 29.61 -15.58
N PRO A 558 -44.93 30.61 -16.45
CA PRO A 558 -46.18 30.70 -17.22
C PRO A 558 -46.42 29.39 -18.01
N GLY A 559 -47.62 28.84 -17.89
CA GLY A 559 -48.00 27.58 -18.55
C GLY A 559 -47.68 26.30 -17.78
N GLN A 560 -47.15 26.37 -16.55
CA GLN A 560 -46.84 25.16 -15.76
C GLN A 560 -48.07 24.31 -15.35
N HIS A 561 -49.26 24.88 -15.43
CA HIS A 561 -50.53 24.22 -15.14
C HIS A 561 -51.18 23.59 -16.39
N LEU A 562 -50.56 23.74 -17.57
CA LEU A 562 -51.08 23.16 -18.81
C LEU A 562 -50.96 21.63 -18.78
N GLU A 563 -51.88 20.97 -19.47
CA GLU A 563 -51.87 19.52 -19.64
C GLU A 563 -50.56 19.06 -20.30
N GLY A 564 -49.99 17.96 -19.79
CA GLY A 564 -48.71 17.42 -20.25
C GLY A 564 -47.47 18.02 -19.58
N VAL A 565 -47.62 19.09 -18.78
CA VAL A 565 -46.53 19.62 -17.95
C VAL A 565 -46.57 18.92 -16.58
N THR A 566 -45.51 18.18 -16.25
CA THR A 566 -45.37 17.47 -14.97
C THR A 566 -43.94 17.63 -14.44
N ASP A 567 -43.78 17.56 -13.13
CA ASP A 567 -42.45 17.57 -12.52
C ASP A 567 -41.73 16.23 -12.71
N ALA A 568 -40.40 16.28 -12.74
CA ALA A 568 -39.58 15.10 -13.03
C ALA A 568 -39.76 13.98 -12.00
N LEU A 569 -40.00 14.30 -10.72
CA LEU A 569 -40.13 13.28 -9.68
C LEU A 569 -41.45 12.52 -9.85
N SER A 570 -42.56 13.23 -10.03
CA SER A 570 -43.87 12.61 -10.29
C SER A 570 -43.85 11.75 -11.54
N TYR A 571 -43.27 12.25 -12.65
CA TYR A 571 -43.12 11.48 -13.89
C TYR A 571 -42.30 10.21 -13.70
N LEU A 572 -41.11 10.31 -13.09
CA LEU A 572 -40.24 9.14 -12.89
C LEU A 572 -40.87 8.11 -11.94
N GLN A 573 -41.56 8.56 -10.89
CA GLN A 573 -42.26 7.67 -9.96
C GLN A 573 -43.41 6.92 -10.65
N GLN A 574 -44.18 7.60 -11.51
CA GLN A 574 -45.22 6.97 -12.31
C GLN A 574 -44.63 5.94 -13.27
N VAL A 575 -43.60 6.32 -14.05
CA VAL A 575 -42.94 5.41 -14.99
C VAL A 575 -42.39 4.17 -14.29
N ASN A 576 -41.69 4.33 -13.17
CA ASN A 576 -41.16 3.19 -12.43
C ASN A 576 -42.26 2.29 -11.85
N ARG A 577 -43.37 2.87 -11.38
CA ARG A 577 -44.52 2.11 -10.84
C ARG A 577 -45.25 1.34 -11.92
N ASP A 578 -45.50 1.97 -13.08
CA ASP A 578 -46.24 1.36 -14.18
C ASP A 578 -45.50 0.13 -14.71
N GLN A 579 -44.17 0.19 -14.80
CA GLN A 579 -43.33 -0.96 -15.17
C GLN A 579 -43.46 -2.14 -14.19
N GLU A 580 -43.61 -1.87 -12.89
CA GLU A 580 -43.81 -2.92 -11.90
C GLU A 580 -45.21 -3.56 -12.01
N SER A 581 -46.24 -2.74 -12.26
CA SER A 581 -47.63 -3.20 -12.36
C SER A 581 -47.90 -4.12 -13.56
N LEU A 582 -47.10 -3.98 -14.62
CA LEU A 582 -47.26 -4.74 -15.86
C LEU A 582 -46.67 -6.15 -15.79
N GLY A 583 -45.88 -6.51 -14.76
CA GLY A 583 -45.15 -7.78 -14.72
C GLY A 583 -44.27 -8.03 -15.95
N MET A 584 -44.07 -7.02 -16.79
CA MET A 584 -43.44 -7.13 -18.09
C MET A 584 -41.98 -6.71 -17.97
N ALA A 585 -41.12 -7.71 -17.84
CA ALA A 585 -39.83 -7.61 -18.50
C ALA A 585 -40.11 -7.39 -19.99
N GLY A 586 -39.99 -6.15 -20.51
CA GLY A 586 -39.64 -6.00 -21.91
C GLY A 586 -40.49 -5.15 -22.85
N LYS A 587 -41.49 -4.34 -22.44
CA LYS A 587 -42.18 -3.46 -23.42
C LYS A 587 -42.48 -2.04 -22.92
N CYS A 588 -41.98 -1.04 -23.65
CA CYS A 588 -42.46 0.34 -23.63
C CYS A 588 -43.89 0.38 -24.16
N VAL A 589 -44.78 1.07 -23.43
CA VAL A 589 -46.13 1.40 -23.87
C VAL A 589 -46.07 2.56 -24.85
#